data_AF-A0A0J8VFD0-F1
#
_entry.id   AF-A0A0J8VFD0-F1
#
_cell.length_a   1.000
_cell.length_b   1.000
_cell.length_c   1.000
_cell.angle_alpha   90.00
_cell.angle_beta   90.00
_cell.angle_gamma   90.00
#
_symmetry.space_group_name_H-M   'P 1'
#
loop_
_entity.id
_entity.type
_entity.pdbx_description
1 polymer ?
#
loop_
_entity_poly.entity_id
_entity_poly.type
_entity_poly.pdbx_seq_one_letter_code
_entity_poly.pdbx_strand_id
1 'polypeptide(L)'
;MKVWLSTLALGLTLTACSQEPEKVEVDPAQYQVKNTQELQQRFDILNQKLATDFSQFKKVESIAFAHQFPLDVNNLRTLNQHLVASTALKSSKMAYCDMMNGYFAEMYRLGHYNLNLVNDIQLPNAEKEDLKANFSTADQFYTFILDRYTSYRQVQQTMNYGCNLKAAL
;
A
#
# COMPACT_ATOMS: atom_id res chain seq x y z
N MET A 1 -43.79 -37.80 43.28
CA MET A 1 -43.15 -36.71 42.52
C MET A 1 -41.65 -36.74 42.77
N LYS A 2 -40.84 -37.05 41.75
CA LYS A 2 -39.38 -36.89 41.76
C LYS A 2 -38.97 -36.60 40.31
N VAL A 3 -38.72 -35.32 40.02
CA VAL A 3 -38.34 -34.82 38.71
C VAL A 3 -36.82 -34.99 38.59
N TRP A 4 -36.36 -35.73 37.59
CA TRP A 4 -34.94 -35.83 37.23
C TRP A 4 -34.58 -34.66 36.30
N LEU A 5 -33.63 -33.84 36.73
CA LEU A 5 -33.07 -32.72 35.98
C LEU A 5 -32.03 -33.24 34.99
N SER A 6 -32.35 -33.21 33.70
CA SER A 6 -31.41 -33.46 32.62
C SER A 6 -30.67 -32.16 32.28
N THR A 7 -29.40 -32.06 32.65
CA THR A 7 -28.53 -30.93 32.27
C THR A 7 -27.81 -31.27 30.95
N LEU A 8 -28.28 -30.73 29.83
CA LEU A 8 -27.57 -30.76 28.55
C LEU A 8 -26.59 -29.58 28.51
N ALA A 9 -25.30 -29.84 28.61
CA ALA A 9 -24.25 -28.86 28.38
C ALA A 9 -24.01 -28.74 26.87
N LEU A 10 -24.55 -27.69 26.24
CA LEU A 10 -24.15 -27.27 24.89
C LEU A 10 -22.77 -26.60 24.97
N GLY A 11 -21.72 -27.36 24.66
CA GLY A 11 -20.41 -26.81 24.33
C GLY A 11 -20.45 -26.21 22.93
N LEU A 12 -20.66 -24.90 22.82
CA LEU A 12 -20.42 -24.17 21.58
C LEU A 12 -18.91 -23.95 21.44
N THR A 13 -18.26 -24.79 20.65
CA THR A 13 -16.90 -24.53 20.18
C THR A 13 -16.93 -23.34 19.23
N LEU A 14 -16.54 -22.17 19.75
CA LEU A 14 -16.25 -20.99 18.95
C LEU A 14 -14.97 -21.26 18.15
N THR A 15 -15.08 -21.91 16.99
CA THR A 15 -14.02 -21.86 15.99
C THR A 15 -14.01 -20.44 15.42
N ALA A 16 -13.14 -19.59 15.97
CA ALA A 16 -12.77 -18.36 15.32
C ALA A 16 -12.09 -18.72 13.99
N CYS A 17 -12.86 -18.82 12.91
CA CYS A 17 -12.36 -18.88 11.55
C CYS A 17 -11.66 -17.54 11.26
N SER A 18 -10.37 -17.47 11.58
CA SER A 18 -9.50 -16.46 10.98
C SER A 18 -9.39 -16.87 9.51
N GLN A 19 -10.20 -16.27 8.63
CA GLN A 19 -9.93 -16.33 7.20
C GLN A 19 -8.57 -15.66 7.02
N GLU A 20 -7.53 -16.45 6.72
CA GLU A 20 -6.30 -15.89 6.20
C GLU A 20 -6.66 -15.04 4.97
N PRO A 21 -6.13 -13.81 4.85
CA PRO A 21 -6.41 -12.99 3.69
C PRO A 21 -6.05 -13.78 2.43
N GLU A 22 -7.03 -13.94 1.56
CA GLU A 22 -6.89 -14.65 0.30
C GLU A 22 -5.75 -14.00 -0.49
N LYS A 23 -4.71 -14.78 -0.78
CA LYS A 23 -3.57 -14.29 -1.56
C LYS A 23 -4.09 -13.96 -2.95
N VAL A 24 -3.95 -12.70 -3.35
CA VAL A 24 -4.27 -12.26 -4.71
C VAL A 24 -3.42 -13.07 -5.67
N GLU A 25 -4.07 -13.82 -6.56
CA GLU A 25 -3.37 -14.54 -7.63
C GLU A 25 -2.86 -13.50 -8.64
N VAL A 26 -1.54 -13.34 -8.71
CA VAL A 26 -0.88 -12.38 -9.59
C VAL A 26 -0.26 -13.14 -10.76
N ASP A 27 -0.64 -12.80 -11.99
CA ASP A 27 0.00 -13.31 -13.20
C ASP A 27 1.33 -12.57 -13.44
N PRO A 28 2.50 -13.23 -13.28
CA PRO A 28 3.79 -12.59 -13.47
C PRO A 28 3.99 -12.02 -14.88
N ALA A 29 3.35 -12.63 -15.89
CA ALA A 29 3.50 -12.23 -17.29
C ALA A 29 2.98 -10.81 -17.56
N GLN A 30 2.06 -10.29 -16.73
CA GLN A 30 1.54 -8.92 -16.85
C GLN A 30 2.56 -7.85 -16.44
N TYR A 31 3.56 -8.24 -15.65
CA TYR A 31 4.55 -7.34 -15.06
C TYR A 31 5.92 -7.44 -15.70
N GLN A 32 6.28 -8.58 -16.28
CA GLN A 32 7.56 -8.76 -16.97
C GLN A 32 7.69 -7.83 -18.18
N VAL A 33 8.86 -7.24 -18.34
CA VAL A 33 9.22 -6.37 -19.47
C VAL A 33 10.52 -6.81 -20.11
N LYS A 34 10.80 -6.33 -21.32
CA LYS A 34 11.94 -6.80 -22.12
C LYS A 34 13.26 -6.15 -21.72
N ASN A 35 13.22 -4.92 -21.23
CA ASN A 35 14.41 -4.13 -20.94
C ASN A 35 14.13 -3.02 -19.91
N THR A 36 15.20 -2.38 -19.45
CA THR A 36 15.15 -1.29 -18.46
C THR A 36 14.32 -0.11 -18.94
N GLN A 37 14.35 0.24 -20.23
CA GLN A 37 13.58 1.38 -20.76
C GLN A 37 12.07 1.14 -20.63
N GLU A 38 11.62 -0.07 -20.96
CA GLU A 38 10.22 -0.47 -20.80
C GLU A 38 9.83 -0.51 -19.31
N LEU A 39 10.74 -0.96 -18.43
CA LEU A 39 10.50 -0.93 -16.98
C LEU A 39 10.33 0.49 -16.47
N GLN A 40 11.25 1.40 -16.84
CA GLN A 40 11.18 2.81 -16.48
C GLN A 40 9.85 3.41 -16.93
N GLN A 41 9.45 3.16 -18.18
CA GLN A 41 8.18 3.66 -18.71
C GLN A 41 6.97 3.15 -17.90
N ARG A 42 6.98 1.89 -17.44
CA ARG A 42 5.91 1.35 -16.59
C ARG A 42 5.86 2.03 -15.22
N PHE A 43 7.01 2.34 -14.62
CA PHE A 43 7.08 3.14 -13.39
C PHE A 43 6.59 4.57 -13.60
N ASP A 44 6.96 5.21 -14.71
CA ASP A 44 6.53 6.58 -15.03
C ASP A 44 5.00 6.65 -15.22
N ILE A 45 4.42 5.67 -15.94
CA ILE A 45 2.97 5.53 -16.10
C ILE A 45 2.29 5.33 -14.74
N LEU A 46 2.85 4.48 -13.87
CA LEU A 46 2.31 4.25 -12.54
C LEU A 46 2.33 5.53 -11.69
N ASN A 47 3.42 6.30 -11.74
CA ASN A 47 3.53 7.60 -11.06
C ASN A 47 2.51 8.62 -11.60
N GLN A 48 2.32 8.67 -12.91
CA GLN A 48 1.34 9.56 -13.53
C GLN A 48 -0.10 9.17 -13.18
N LYS A 49 -0.39 7.87 -13.05
CA LYS A 49 -1.66 7.37 -12.54
C LYS A 49 -1.88 7.81 -11.10
N LEU A 50 -0.88 7.66 -10.21
CA LEU A 50 -0.99 8.13 -8.82
C LEU A 50 -1.29 9.63 -8.77
N ALA A 51 -0.57 10.45 -9.55
CA ALA A 51 -0.81 11.90 -9.57
C ALA A 51 -2.27 12.24 -9.97
N THR A 52 -2.81 11.53 -10.96
CA THR A 52 -4.18 11.70 -11.45
C THR A 52 -5.21 11.27 -10.40
N ASP A 53 -5.06 10.04 -9.88
CA ASP A 53 -5.97 9.48 -8.87
C ASP A 53 -5.97 10.34 -7.61
N PHE A 54 -4.79 10.81 -7.17
CA PHE A 54 -4.65 11.66 -6.00
C PHE A 54 -5.31 13.02 -6.18
N SER A 55 -5.11 13.65 -7.34
CA SER A 55 -5.76 14.93 -7.69
C SER A 55 -7.29 14.81 -7.67
N GLN A 56 -7.82 13.74 -8.26
CA GLN A 56 -9.26 13.47 -8.26
C GLN A 56 -9.79 13.17 -6.87
N PHE A 57 -9.10 12.33 -6.10
CA PHE A 57 -9.44 12.02 -4.72
C PHE A 57 -9.48 13.28 -3.86
N LYS A 58 -8.47 14.14 -3.99
CA LYS A 58 -8.39 15.43 -3.29
C LYS A 58 -9.51 16.40 -3.67
N LYS A 59 -9.96 16.40 -4.92
CA LYS A 59 -11.10 17.20 -5.35
C LYS A 59 -12.40 16.73 -4.69
N VAL A 60 -12.62 15.42 -4.61
CA VAL A 60 -13.83 14.82 -4.02
C VAL A 60 -13.83 14.97 -2.50
N GLU A 61 -12.70 14.68 -1.85
CA GLU A 61 -12.55 14.66 -0.40
C GLU A 61 -11.88 15.94 0.14
N SER A 62 -12.07 17.09 -0.54
CA SER A 62 -11.30 18.32 -0.28
C SER A 62 -11.28 18.78 1.18
N ILE A 63 -12.40 18.63 1.89
CA ILE A 63 -12.55 18.98 3.31
C ILE A 63 -11.78 18.04 4.25
N ALA A 64 -11.44 16.84 3.77
CA ALA A 64 -10.73 15.84 4.53
C ALA A 64 -9.21 16.10 4.54
N PHE A 65 -8.68 16.96 3.67
CA PHE A 65 -7.24 17.23 3.58
C PHE A 65 -6.79 18.34 4.54
N ALA A 66 -5.65 18.11 5.21
CA ALA A 66 -5.03 19.12 6.06
C ALA A 66 -4.45 20.30 5.25
N HIS A 67 -3.97 20.04 4.03
CA HIS A 67 -3.36 21.03 3.14
C HIS A 67 -3.77 20.83 1.69
N GLN A 68 -3.73 21.90 0.90
CA GLN A 68 -4.15 21.91 -0.51
C GLN A 68 -3.00 21.80 -1.54
N PHE A 69 -1.77 21.46 -1.11
CA PHE A 69 -0.64 21.30 -2.02
C PHE A 69 -0.81 20.12 -3.00
N PRO A 70 -0.38 20.25 -4.27
CA PRO A 70 -0.35 19.13 -5.20
C PRO A 70 0.66 18.08 -4.75
N LEU A 71 0.36 16.79 -4.96
CA LEU A 71 1.29 15.71 -4.66
C LEU A 71 2.45 15.72 -5.65
N ASP A 72 3.68 15.72 -5.15
CA ASP A 72 4.87 15.44 -5.95
C ASP A 72 5.16 13.93 -5.93
N VAL A 73 4.77 13.25 -7.01
CA VAL A 73 4.99 11.79 -7.16
C VAL A 73 6.46 11.42 -7.35
N ASN A 74 7.33 12.39 -7.68
CA ASN A 74 8.76 12.18 -7.74
C ASN A 74 9.45 12.41 -6.39
N ASN A 75 8.71 12.78 -5.34
CA ASN A 75 9.26 12.96 -4.01
C ASN A 75 8.27 12.51 -2.92
N LEU A 76 8.07 11.20 -2.81
CA LEU A 76 7.17 10.62 -1.79
C LEU A 76 7.71 10.73 -0.34
N ARG A 77 8.89 11.31 -0.12
CA ARG A 77 9.36 11.70 1.21
C ARG A 77 8.53 12.85 1.80
N THR A 78 7.83 13.62 0.95
CA THR A 78 6.93 14.70 1.39
C THR A 78 5.47 14.26 1.46
N LEU A 79 5.17 12.95 1.38
CA LEU A 79 3.80 12.44 1.41
C LEU A 79 3.02 12.89 2.66
N ASN A 80 3.71 13.13 3.77
CA ASN A 80 3.16 13.67 5.02
C ASN A 80 2.56 15.08 4.88
N GLN A 81 2.89 15.82 3.83
CA GLN A 81 2.26 17.11 3.52
C GLN A 81 0.88 16.93 2.85
N HIS A 82 0.52 15.71 2.46
CA HIS A 82 -0.68 15.39 1.71
C HIS A 82 -1.57 14.36 2.43
N LEU A 83 -1.56 14.36 3.77
CA LEU A 83 -2.40 13.47 4.58
C LEU A 83 -3.86 13.93 4.66
N VAL A 84 -4.74 12.95 4.81
CA VAL A 84 -6.11 13.16 5.28
C VAL A 84 -6.08 13.49 6.78
N ALA A 85 -6.85 14.46 7.23
CA ALA A 85 -6.89 14.91 8.61
C ALA A 85 -7.28 13.78 9.57
N SER A 86 -6.73 13.81 10.78
CA SER A 86 -7.07 12.84 11.83
C SER A 86 -8.56 12.87 12.22
N THR A 87 -9.25 13.98 11.98
CA THR A 87 -10.68 14.18 12.22
C THR A 87 -11.57 13.81 11.03
N ALA A 88 -11.00 13.46 9.88
CA ALA A 88 -11.77 13.08 8.70
C ALA A 88 -12.54 11.77 8.92
N LEU A 89 -13.57 11.57 8.09
CA LEU A 89 -14.37 10.35 8.11
C LEU A 89 -13.51 9.11 7.85
N LYS A 90 -13.88 7.99 8.47
CA LYS A 90 -13.22 6.70 8.28
C LYS A 90 -13.17 6.31 6.80
N SER A 91 -14.24 6.58 6.04
CA SER A 91 -14.31 6.31 4.59
C SER A 91 -13.22 7.03 3.81
N SER A 92 -12.97 8.32 4.09
CA SER A 92 -11.93 9.09 3.41
C SER A 92 -10.53 8.54 3.75
N LYS A 93 -10.29 8.14 5.01
CA LYS A 93 -9.02 7.50 5.40
C LYS A 93 -8.82 6.13 4.74
N MET A 94 -9.89 5.33 4.63
CA MET A 94 -9.87 4.05 3.91
C MET A 94 -9.53 4.26 2.44
N ALA A 95 -10.23 5.16 1.75
CA ALA A 95 -9.99 5.44 0.34
C ALA A 95 -8.56 5.96 0.09
N TYR A 96 -8.01 6.80 0.98
CA TYR A 96 -6.61 7.19 0.92
C TYR A 96 -5.67 5.98 1.04
N CYS A 97 -5.88 5.12 2.03
CA CYS A 97 -5.09 3.92 2.21
C CYS A 97 -5.18 2.97 1.02
N ASP A 98 -6.37 2.78 0.44
CA ASP A 98 -6.60 1.90 -0.71
C ASP A 98 -5.83 2.40 -1.94
N MET A 99 -5.89 3.71 -2.21
CA MET A 99 -5.11 4.34 -3.28
C MET A 99 -3.60 4.16 -3.08
N MET A 100 -3.09 4.48 -1.89
CA MET A 100 -1.65 4.41 -1.62
C MET A 100 -1.15 2.96 -1.59
N ASN A 101 -1.88 2.04 -0.96
CA ASN A 101 -1.52 0.62 -0.93
C ASN A 101 -1.57 0.02 -2.34
N GLY A 102 -2.58 0.35 -3.14
CA GLY A 102 -2.68 -0.09 -4.53
C GLY A 102 -1.48 0.38 -5.35
N TYR A 103 -1.10 1.65 -5.24
CA TYR A 103 0.09 2.19 -5.90
C TYR A 103 1.37 1.42 -5.50
N PHE A 104 1.60 1.23 -4.20
CA PHE A 104 2.79 0.53 -3.73
C PHE A 104 2.80 -0.96 -4.08
N ALA A 105 1.64 -1.62 -4.13
CA ALA A 105 1.53 -3.01 -4.57
C ALA A 105 1.88 -3.16 -6.06
N GLU A 106 1.38 -2.26 -6.92
CA GLU A 106 1.76 -2.25 -8.34
C GLU A 106 3.24 -1.95 -8.53
N MET A 107 3.79 -0.99 -7.77
CA MET A 107 5.21 -0.67 -7.76
C MET A 107 6.03 -1.92 -7.40
N TYR A 108 5.66 -2.60 -6.32
CA TYR A 108 6.30 -3.85 -5.89
C TYR A 108 6.31 -4.89 -7.00
N ARG A 109 5.14 -5.19 -7.59
CA ARG A 109 5.02 -6.20 -8.65
C ARG A 109 5.88 -5.87 -9.87
N LEU A 110 5.90 -4.60 -10.31
CA LEU A 110 6.76 -4.16 -11.41
C LEU A 110 8.24 -4.39 -11.11
N GLY A 111 8.73 -4.03 -9.93
CA GLY A 111 10.14 -4.27 -9.58
C GLY A 111 10.47 -5.75 -9.31
N HIS A 112 9.59 -6.44 -8.59
CA HIS A 112 9.78 -7.83 -8.15
C HIS A 112 9.84 -8.82 -9.31
N TYR A 113 9.04 -8.63 -10.35
CA TYR A 113 9.09 -9.51 -11.53
C TYR A 113 10.17 -9.11 -12.54
N ASN A 114 10.92 -8.03 -12.27
CA ASN A 114 12.00 -7.52 -13.14
C ASN A 114 13.28 -7.20 -12.34
N LEU A 115 13.62 -8.03 -11.34
CA LEU A 115 14.77 -7.81 -10.43
C LEU A 115 16.12 -7.63 -11.13
N ASN A 116 16.28 -8.18 -12.33
CA ASN A 116 17.50 -8.03 -13.13
C ASN A 116 17.61 -6.66 -13.81
N LEU A 117 16.52 -5.88 -13.87
CA LEU A 117 16.44 -4.57 -14.53
C LEU A 117 16.30 -3.42 -13.52
N VAL A 118 15.86 -3.70 -12.29
CA VAL A 118 15.45 -2.67 -11.32
C VAL A 118 16.60 -1.79 -10.80
N ASN A 119 17.85 -2.21 -10.89
CA ASN A 119 18.98 -1.35 -10.50
C ASN A 119 19.33 -0.29 -11.55
N ASP A 120 18.84 -0.46 -12.78
CA ASP A 120 19.13 0.45 -13.89
C ASP A 120 17.99 1.46 -14.14
N ILE A 121 16.90 1.37 -13.38
CA ILE A 121 15.84 2.39 -13.41
C ILE A 121 16.20 3.57 -12.51
N GLN A 122 15.65 4.73 -12.85
CA GLN A 122 15.71 5.94 -12.05
C GLN A 122 14.51 5.97 -11.12
N LEU A 123 14.76 5.69 -9.84
CA LEU A 123 13.80 5.88 -8.77
C LEU A 123 14.23 7.07 -7.91
N PRO A 124 13.52 8.21 -7.96
CA PRO A 124 13.94 9.45 -7.30
C PRO A 124 14.21 9.28 -5.80
N ASN A 125 15.33 9.81 -5.29
CA ASN A 125 15.72 9.73 -3.87
C ASN A 125 16.09 8.32 -3.39
N ALA A 126 16.32 7.37 -4.30
CA ALA A 126 16.74 6.00 -4.00
C ALA A 126 18.14 5.67 -4.53
N GLU A 127 18.97 6.67 -4.85
CA GLU A 127 20.27 6.48 -5.51
C GLU A 127 21.28 5.68 -4.67
N LYS A 128 21.06 5.62 -3.35
CA LYS A 128 21.88 4.88 -2.38
C LYS A 128 21.27 3.54 -1.97
N GLU A 129 20.12 3.20 -2.51
CA GLU A 129 19.37 2.01 -2.12
C GLU A 129 19.76 0.82 -3.01
N ASP A 130 19.78 -0.37 -2.41
CA ASP A 130 19.87 -1.61 -3.18
C ASP A 130 18.45 -1.97 -3.66
N LEU A 131 18.06 -1.48 -4.83
CA LEU A 131 16.71 -1.69 -5.36
C LEU A 131 16.44 -3.18 -5.56
N LYS A 132 17.39 -3.94 -6.07
CA LYS A 132 17.25 -5.40 -6.21
C LYS A 132 16.94 -6.08 -4.88
N ALA A 133 17.63 -5.72 -3.79
CA ALA A 133 17.30 -6.24 -2.46
C ALA A 133 15.93 -5.75 -1.98
N ASN A 134 15.63 -4.45 -2.15
CA ASN A 134 14.40 -3.84 -1.70
C ASN A 134 13.15 -4.43 -2.38
N PHE A 135 13.23 -4.80 -3.66
CA PHE A 135 12.12 -5.43 -4.40
C PHE A 135 12.11 -6.97 -4.33
N SER A 136 13.11 -7.59 -3.70
CA SER A 136 13.27 -9.06 -3.71
C SER A 136 12.15 -9.81 -3.00
N THR A 137 11.56 -9.22 -1.96
CA THR A 137 10.44 -9.80 -1.21
C THR A 137 9.50 -8.71 -0.70
N ALA A 138 8.25 -9.10 -0.41
CA ALA A 138 7.25 -8.19 0.14
C ALA A 138 7.71 -7.56 1.47
N ASP A 139 8.39 -8.30 2.35
CA ASP A 139 8.88 -7.76 3.63
C ASP A 139 10.00 -6.73 3.46
N GLN A 140 10.92 -6.95 2.51
CA GLN A 140 11.96 -5.97 2.17
C GLN A 140 11.35 -4.72 1.56
N PHE A 141 10.38 -4.89 0.66
CA PHE A 141 9.70 -3.79 0.01
C PHE A 141 8.86 -2.97 1.00
N TYR A 142 8.13 -3.63 1.89
CA TYR A 142 7.37 -3.00 2.97
C TYR A 142 8.26 -2.09 3.82
N THR A 143 9.42 -2.59 4.24
CA THR A 143 10.40 -1.83 5.03
C THR A 143 10.99 -0.66 4.23
N PHE A 144 11.34 -0.90 2.97
CA PHE A 144 11.80 0.14 2.06
C PHE A 144 10.80 1.29 1.94
N ILE A 145 9.52 1.00 1.66
CA ILE A 145 8.48 2.01 1.52
C ILE A 145 8.23 2.78 2.81
N LEU A 146 8.05 2.08 3.94
CA LEU A 146 7.66 2.75 5.18
C LEU A 146 8.78 3.53 5.86
N ASP A 147 10.04 3.09 5.71
CA ASP A 147 11.14 3.58 6.55
C ASP A 147 12.19 4.39 5.79
N ARG A 148 12.31 4.24 4.47
CA ARG A 148 13.45 4.80 3.70
C ARG A 148 13.04 5.61 2.49
N TYR A 149 12.04 5.15 1.73
CA TYR A 149 11.65 5.76 0.47
C TYR A 149 10.60 6.85 0.61
N THR A 150 9.69 6.71 1.57
CA THR A 150 8.53 7.60 1.72
C THR A 150 8.32 8.02 3.16
N SER A 151 7.45 9.01 3.39
CA SER A 151 6.94 9.33 4.73
C SER A 151 5.61 8.62 5.06
N TYR A 152 5.32 7.47 4.44
CA TYR A 152 4.00 6.81 4.55
C TYR A 152 3.72 6.31 5.96
N ARG A 153 4.74 5.87 6.73
CA ARG A 153 4.57 5.55 8.15
C ARG A 153 4.09 6.75 8.96
N GLN A 154 4.69 7.91 8.75
CA GLN A 154 4.32 9.15 9.43
C GLN A 154 2.89 9.58 9.06
N VAL A 155 2.49 9.39 7.81
CA VAL A 155 1.12 9.64 7.35
C VAL A 155 0.13 8.81 8.15
N GLN A 156 0.35 7.49 8.24
CA GLN A 156 -0.55 6.58 8.98
C GLN A 156 -0.67 6.95 10.47
N GLN A 157 0.46 7.30 11.08
CA GLN A 157 0.51 7.75 12.47
C GLN A 157 -0.27 9.06 12.67
N THR A 158 -0.09 10.03 11.77
CA THR A 158 -0.74 11.35 11.88
C THR A 158 -2.23 11.30 11.56
N MET A 159 -2.63 10.46 10.60
CA MET A 159 -4.02 10.15 10.30
C MET A 159 -4.74 9.41 11.45
N ASN A 160 -3.97 8.84 12.39
CA ASN A 160 -4.44 7.87 13.37
C ASN A 160 -5.22 6.74 12.70
N TYR A 161 -4.67 6.20 11.61
CA TYR A 161 -5.28 5.15 10.81
C TYR A 161 -4.21 4.34 10.09
N GLY A 162 -4.13 3.04 10.40
CA GLY A 162 -3.14 2.13 9.80
C GLY A 162 -3.58 1.68 8.40
N CYS A 163 -2.77 2.00 7.40
CA CYS A 163 -2.94 1.46 6.05
C CYS A 163 -2.21 0.12 5.98
N ASN A 164 -2.94 -0.99 5.81
CA ASN A 164 -2.37 -2.34 5.87
C ASN A 164 -1.62 -2.72 4.58
N LEU A 165 -0.49 -2.03 4.31
CA LEU A 165 0.34 -2.28 3.14
C LEU A 165 0.82 -3.73 3.08
N LYS A 166 1.09 -4.37 4.24
CA LYS A 166 1.53 -5.75 4.28
C LYS A 166 0.49 -6.73 3.71
N ALA A 167 -0.80 -6.44 3.84
CA ALA A 167 -1.86 -7.25 3.22
C ALA A 167 -2.06 -6.95 1.74
N ALA A 168 -1.57 -5.81 1.23
CA ALA A 168 -1.69 -5.44 -0.17
C ALA A 168 -0.53 -5.98 -1.05
N LEU A 169 0.60 -6.32 -0.42
CA LEU A 169 1.78 -6.92 -1.05
C LEU A 169 1.65 -8.44 -1.16
#